data_AF-A0A426TYI4-F1
#
_entry.id   AF-A0A426TYI4-F1
#
_cell.length_a   1.000
_cell.length_b   1.000
_cell.length_c   1.000
_cell.angle_alpha   90.00
_cell.angle_beta   90.00
_cell.angle_gamma   90.00
#
_symmetry.space_group_name_H-M   'P 1'
#
loop_
_entity.id
_entity.type
_entity.pdbx_description
1 polymer ?
#
loop_
_entity_poly.entity_id
_entity_poly.type
_entity_poly.pdbx_seq_one_letter_code
_entity_poly.pdbx_strand_id
1 'polypeptide(L)'
;QQEALWRALLLEVVEALHRLVEHDATWLHGYIDHQNRLQPDQPPTSMDAEGCAATRATLTTRLDDLAASLYRSVEREEAGRLEFQWDAAGKLVANTVIRAGFSAIPILGQIGKAVEKAGEAAGAENYPDQLLNLFQRERLRVYREQVQSLEQFHTDLAKVINELVTSQKRRMVIFIDDLDRCLPEQAIGVLEAIKVLLDIRGCIFVLGVDREIIEHGIRVRYKEFALAEGHSGPFPVAERDYLEKIVQIPFSLPPLAPHAITSFLQRRLPAVTGLNDEERNQIAALMTTGLLRNPRKVKRSFNIFRLHLRLDRAQGRTTPAGLLAKLTVIQTSFPDLYERIAKNPTLLKSVEAIA
;
A
#
# COMPACT_ATOMS: atom_id res chain seq x y z
N GLN A 1 7.67 9.29 -13.16
CA GLN A 1 7.63 9.12 -11.70
C GLN A 1 6.32 8.50 -11.19
N GLN A 2 5.16 8.67 -11.87
CA GLN A 2 3.89 8.08 -11.42
C GLN A 2 3.78 6.54 -11.52
N GLU A 3 4.72 5.84 -12.15
CA GLU A 3 4.66 4.39 -12.38
C GLU A 3 5.65 3.58 -11.53
N ALA A 4 6.28 4.22 -10.54
CA ALA A 4 7.36 3.59 -9.77
C ALA A 4 6.85 2.60 -8.71
N LEU A 5 5.74 2.89 -8.02
CA LEU A 5 5.36 2.15 -6.80
C LEU A 5 4.75 0.77 -7.08
N TRP A 6 3.87 0.64 -8.07
CA TRP A 6 3.32 -0.67 -8.41
C TRP A 6 4.36 -1.60 -9.05
N ARG A 7 5.30 -1.04 -9.84
CA ARG A 7 6.44 -1.80 -10.37
C ARG A 7 7.37 -2.23 -9.25
N ALA A 8 7.66 -1.36 -8.29
CA ALA A 8 8.42 -1.70 -7.10
C ALA A 8 7.76 -2.84 -6.31
N LEU A 9 6.42 -2.84 -6.17
CA LEU A 9 5.70 -3.97 -5.56
C LEU A 9 5.95 -5.28 -6.32
N LEU A 10 5.85 -5.29 -7.65
CA LEU A 10 6.10 -6.50 -8.43
C LEU A 10 7.55 -6.97 -8.33
N LEU A 11 8.50 -6.05 -8.35
CA LEU A 11 9.92 -6.35 -8.15
C LEU A 11 10.17 -6.94 -6.77
N GLU A 12 9.56 -6.40 -5.71
CA GLU A 12 9.67 -6.97 -4.36
C GLU A 12 9.09 -8.38 -4.26
N VAL A 13 8.03 -8.69 -5.02
CA VAL A 13 7.48 -10.05 -5.13
C VAL A 13 8.48 -10.99 -5.81
N VAL A 14 9.08 -10.57 -6.94
CA VAL A 14 10.09 -11.36 -7.65
C VAL A 14 11.34 -11.55 -6.79
N GLU A 15 11.79 -10.50 -6.10
CA GLU A 15 12.93 -10.53 -5.20
C GLU A 15 12.69 -11.45 -3.99
N ALA A 16 11.46 -11.48 -3.45
CA ALA A 16 11.10 -12.41 -2.39
C ALA A 16 11.19 -13.88 -2.86
N LEU A 17 10.81 -14.16 -4.11
CA LEU A 17 11.02 -15.49 -4.72
C LEU A 17 12.50 -15.78 -4.93
N HIS A 18 13.29 -14.79 -5.35
CA HIS A 18 14.73 -14.92 -5.51
C HIS A 18 15.40 -15.32 -4.18
N ARG A 19 15.08 -14.60 -3.10
CA ARG A 19 15.58 -14.92 -1.75
C ARG A 19 15.20 -16.33 -1.30
N LEU A 20 13.98 -16.80 -1.60
CA LEU A 20 13.55 -18.17 -1.30
C LEU A 20 14.43 -19.21 -2.00
N VAL A 21 14.66 -19.03 -3.30
CA VAL A 21 15.46 -19.96 -4.14
C VAL A 21 16.93 -19.98 -3.70
N GLU A 22 17.48 -18.83 -3.34
CA GLU A 22 18.89 -18.68 -3.01
C GLU A 22 19.21 -19.16 -1.58
N HIS A 23 18.38 -18.78 -0.59
CA HIS A 23 18.72 -18.92 0.82
C HIS A 23 18.02 -20.09 1.53
N ASP A 24 16.92 -20.63 1.01
CA ASP A 24 16.19 -21.73 1.65
C ASP A 24 16.56 -23.10 1.03
N ALA A 25 17.61 -23.72 1.59
CA ALA A 25 18.02 -25.05 1.20
C ALA A 25 16.93 -26.10 1.43
N THR A 26 16.14 -25.98 2.51
CA THR A 26 15.09 -26.95 2.82
C THR A 26 13.98 -26.90 1.79
N TRP A 27 13.59 -25.69 1.38
CA TRP A 27 12.66 -25.50 0.27
C TRP A 27 13.21 -26.08 -1.03
N LEU A 28 14.48 -25.83 -1.38
CA LEU A 28 15.08 -26.30 -2.63
C LEU A 28 15.09 -27.84 -2.72
N HIS A 29 15.40 -28.53 -1.61
CA HIS A 29 15.35 -30.00 -1.57
C HIS A 29 13.92 -30.50 -1.77
N GLY A 30 12.94 -29.90 -1.08
CA GLY A 30 11.53 -30.24 -1.25
C GLY A 30 11.04 -29.96 -2.68
N TYR A 31 11.54 -28.90 -3.30
CA TYR A 31 11.24 -28.54 -4.68
C TYR A 31 11.73 -29.60 -5.66
N ILE A 32 13.01 -30.00 -5.57
CA ILE A 32 13.60 -31.02 -6.45
C ILE A 32 12.89 -32.37 -6.29
N ASP A 33 12.64 -32.79 -5.05
CA ASP A 33 11.90 -34.02 -4.76
C ASP A 33 10.48 -33.99 -5.35
N HIS A 34 9.77 -32.85 -5.23
CA HIS A 34 8.47 -32.68 -5.86
C HIS A 34 8.52 -32.75 -7.39
N GLN A 35 9.49 -32.09 -8.03
CA GLN A 35 9.65 -32.12 -9.49
C GLN A 35 9.96 -33.53 -10.00
N ASN A 36 10.86 -34.25 -9.34
CA ASN A 36 11.19 -35.64 -9.68
C ASN A 36 9.96 -36.57 -9.59
N ARG A 37 9.01 -36.30 -8.67
CA ARG A 37 7.74 -37.06 -8.59
C ARG A 37 6.75 -36.72 -9.69
N LEU A 38 6.76 -35.49 -10.21
CA LEU A 38 5.87 -35.06 -11.29
C LEU A 38 6.31 -35.56 -12.66
N GLN A 39 7.61 -35.82 -12.85
CA GLN A 39 8.20 -36.25 -14.12
C GLN A 39 8.93 -37.61 -13.98
N PRO A 40 8.19 -38.71 -13.74
CA PRO A 40 8.80 -40.03 -13.53
C PRO A 40 9.53 -40.58 -14.76
N ASP A 41 9.22 -40.06 -15.95
CA ASP A 41 9.79 -40.51 -17.23
C ASP A 41 11.14 -39.82 -17.57
N GLN A 42 11.55 -38.80 -16.79
CA GLN A 42 12.83 -38.11 -16.97
C GLN A 42 13.85 -38.56 -15.91
N PRO A 43 15.17 -38.56 -16.23
CA PRO A 43 16.18 -38.84 -15.23
C PRO A 43 16.05 -37.85 -14.06
N PRO A 44 15.98 -38.34 -12.81
CA PRO A 44 15.74 -37.48 -11.66
C PRO A 44 16.89 -36.50 -11.50
N THR A 45 16.54 -35.25 -11.20
CA THR A 45 17.54 -34.23 -10.86
C THR A 45 18.25 -34.66 -9.58
N SER A 46 19.59 -34.65 -9.61
CA SER A 46 20.39 -35.06 -8.46
C SER A 46 20.14 -34.13 -7.26
N MET A 47 20.08 -34.72 -6.06
CA MET A 47 19.97 -33.99 -4.80
C MET A 47 21.34 -33.75 -4.14
N ASP A 48 22.43 -34.01 -4.86
CA ASP A 48 23.76 -33.61 -4.44
C ASP A 48 23.97 -32.09 -4.56
N ALA A 49 25.14 -31.63 -4.12
CA ALA A 49 25.49 -30.21 -4.15
C ALA A 49 25.49 -29.63 -5.58
N GLU A 50 25.83 -30.43 -6.58
CA GLU A 50 25.93 -30.01 -7.98
C GLU A 50 24.54 -29.86 -8.61
N GLY A 51 23.65 -30.85 -8.43
CA GLY A 51 22.27 -30.80 -8.90
C GLY A 51 21.44 -29.72 -8.22
N CYS A 52 21.65 -29.49 -6.92
CA CYS A 52 21.05 -28.35 -6.22
C CYS A 52 21.55 -27.00 -6.78
N ALA A 53 22.85 -26.87 -7.05
CA ALA A 53 23.42 -25.65 -7.61
C ALA A 53 22.90 -25.37 -9.04
N ALA A 54 22.80 -26.40 -9.89
CA ALA A 54 22.27 -26.28 -11.24
C ALA A 54 20.78 -25.89 -11.26
N THR A 55 19.99 -26.50 -10.39
CA THR A 55 18.56 -26.15 -10.24
C THR A 55 18.41 -24.71 -9.76
N ARG A 56 19.20 -24.30 -8.77
CA ARG A 56 19.21 -22.93 -8.27
C ARG A 56 19.54 -21.94 -9.38
N ALA A 57 20.63 -22.17 -10.12
CA ALA A 57 21.04 -21.30 -11.23
C ALA A 57 19.94 -21.14 -12.28
N THR A 58 19.26 -22.24 -12.64
CA THR A 58 18.16 -22.21 -13.60
C THR A 58 16.99 -21.37 -13.11
N LEU A 59 16.62 -21.52 -11.83
CA LEU A 59 15.52 -20.76 -11.23
C LEU A 59 15.86 -19.28 -11.04
N THR A 60 17.09 -18.95 -10.62
CA THR A 60 17.54 -17.56 -10.48
C THR A 60 17.54 -16.85 -11.83
N THR A 61 18.07 -17.48 -12.89
CA THR A 61 18.03 -16.88 -14.24
C THR A 61 16.59 -16.61 -14.71
N ARG A 62 15.65 -17.53 -14.46
CA ARG A 62 14.23 -17.31 -14.81
C ARG A 62 13.61 -16.13 -14.05
N LEU A 63 13.99 -15.94 -12.79
CA LEU A 63 13.53 -14.81 -11.97
C LEU A 63 14.17 -13.48 -12.42
N ASP A 64 15.46 -13.51 -12.79
CA ASP A 64 16.18 -12.37 -13.33
C ASP A 64 15.58 -11.91 -14.66
N ASP A 65 15.25 -12.85 -15.56
CA ASP A 65 14.58 -12.57 -16.83
C ASP A 65 13.20 -11.94 -16.61
N LEU A 66 12.47 -12.44 -15.60
CA LEU A 66 11.16 -11.92 -15.21
C LEU A 66 11.29 -10.48 -14.67
N ALA A 67 12.25 -10.22 -13.79
CA ALA A 67 12.55 -8.87 -13.30
C ALA A 67 12.97 -7.94 -14.44
N ALA A 68 13.85 -8.38 -15.34
CA ALA A 68 14.31 -7.62 -16.49
C ALA A 68 13.18 -7.27 -17.46
N SER A 69 12.15 -8.11 -17.57
CA SER A 69 10.98 -7.84 -18.42
C SER A 69 10.16 -6.63 -17.90
N LEU A 70 10.16 -6.36 -16.59
CA LEU A 70 9.53 -5.18 -16.00
C LEU A 70 10.31 -3.88 -16.30
N TYR A 71 11.63 -3.98 -16.53
CA TYR A 71 12.47 -2.84 -16.88
C TYR A 71 12.44 -2.52 -18.38
N ARG A 72 12.34 -3.53 -19.25
CA ARG A 72 12.29 -3.33 -20.72
C ARG A 72 11.10 -2.49 -21.20
N SER A 73 10.02 -2.39 -20.41
CA SER A 73 8.93 -1.46 -20.69
C SER A 73 9.31 0.02 -20.47
N VAL A 74 10.34 0.32 -19.67
CA VAL A 74 10.75 1.68 -19.25
C VAL A 74 11.64 2.38 -20.30
N GLU A 75 12.57 1.68 -20.96
CA GLU A 75 13.42 2.30 -22.00
C GLU A 75 12.60 2.80 -23.19
N ARG A 76 11.44 2.19 -23.47
CA ARG A 76 10.48 2.67 -24.48
C ARG A 76 9.62 3.84 -24.01
N GLU A 77 9.43 4.03 -22.70
CA GLU A 77 8.72 5.19 -22.13
C GLU A 77 9.55 6.48 -22.19
N GLU A 78 10.86 6.40 -21.91
CA GLU A 78 11.74 7.59 -21.92
C GLU A 78 12.04 8.08 -23.34
N ALA A 79 12.18 7.18 -24.31
CA ALA A 79 12.34 7.53 -25.73
C ALA A 79 11.07 8.15 -26.37
N GLY A 80 9.92 8.03 -25.69
CA GLY A 80 8.60 8.48 -26.18
C GLY A 80 8.06 9.76 -25.54
N ARG A 81 8.84 10.48 -24.71
CA ARG A 81 8.42 11.79 -24.18
C ARG A 81 8.46 12.86 -25.26
N LEU A 82 7.40 12.93 -26.06
CA LEU A 82 7.13 14.08 -26.92
C LEU A 82 6.63 15.25 -26.05
N GLU A 83 7.47 16.27 -25.87
CA GLU A 83 7.00 17.62 -25.50
C GLU A 83 6.01 18.10 -26.57
N PHE A 84 4.81 18.52 -26.17
CA PHE A 84 3.84 19.10 -27.10
C PHE A 84 3.40 20.49 -26.67
N GLN A 85 3.52 21.43 -27.61
CA GLN A 85 2.96 22.78 -27.57
C GLN A 85 1.50 22.76 -28.03
N TRP A 86 0.64 23.47 -27.30
CA TRP A 86 -0.83 23.34 -27.31
C TRP A 86 -1.57 24.35 -28.21
N ASP A 87 -0.98 24.84 -29.31
CA ASP A 87 -1.51 26.06 -29.94
C ASP A 87 -2.27 25.91 -31.28
N ALA A 88 -2.57 24.70 -31.78
CA ALA A 88 -3.22 24.61 -33.11
C ALA A 88 -4.30 23.53 -33.36
N ALA A 89 -4.60 22.62 -32.44
CA ALA A 89 -5.53 21.50 -32.73
C ALA A 89 -6.72 21.45 -31.77
N GLY A 90 -7.73 22.26 -32.07
CA GLY A 90 -8.95 22.42 -31.27
C GLY A 90 -9.93 21.22 -31.29
N LYS A 91 -10.35 20.85 -30.09
CA LYS A 91 -11.74 20.56 -29.66
C LYS A 91 -12.52 19.30 -30.08
N LEU A 92 -12.07 18.38 -30.96
CA LEU A 92 -12.97 17.28 -31.40
C LEU A 92 -12.61 15.83 -31.04
N VAL A 93 -11.46 15.52 -30.43
CA VAL A 93 -11.04 14.12 -30.16
C VAL A 93 -10.94 13.79 -28.66
N ALA A 94 -11.27 14.74 -27.78
CA ALA A 94 -11.21 14.53 -26.33
C ALA A 94 -12.42 13.79 -25.74
N ASN A 95 -13.61 13.87 -26.36
CA ASN A 95 -14.86 13.60 -25.62
C ASN A 95 -15.40 12.16 -25.67
N THR A 96 -14.86 11.25 -26.48
CA THR A 96 -15.48 9.91 -26.67
C THR A 96 -14.62 8.74 -26.19
N VAL A 97 -13.34 8.96 -25.88
CA VAL A 97 -12.44 7.90 -25.37
C VAL A 97 -12.35 7.91 -23.84
N ILE A 98 -12.77 9.00 -23.19
CA ILE A 98 -12.50 9.22 -21.76
C ILE A 98 -13.70 8.95 -20.85
N ARG A 99 -14.65 8.13 -21.31
CA ARG A 99 -15.71 7.59 -20.44
C ARG A 99 -15.25 6.40 -19.56
N ALA A 100 -13.97 6.02 -19.64
CA ALA A 100 -13.36 5.00 -18.81
C ALA A 100 -12.29 5.63 -17.91
N GLY A 101 -12.71 6.15 -16.75
CA GLY A 101 -11.81 6.57 -15.68
C GLY A 101 -11.08 5.36 -15.07
N PHE A 102 -10.00 4.94 -15.72
CA PHE A 102 -9.01 3.97 -15.25
C PHE A 102 -7.64 4.50 -15.67
N SER A 103 -6.95 5.18 -14.76
CA SER A 103 -5.59 5.65 -15.05
C SER A 103 -4.64 4.46 -15.18
N ALA A 104 -4.27 4.15 -16.43
CA ALA A 104 -3.03 3.48 -16.81
C ALA A 104 -2.86 1.97 -16.56
N ILE A 105 -3.92 1.18 -16.30
CA ILE A 105 -3.94 -0.24 -16.70
C ILE A 105 -5.35 -0.56 -17.24
N PRO A 106 -5.54 -0.65 -18.57
CA PRO A 106 -6.79 -1.21 -19.09
C PRO A 106 -6.90 -2.67 -18.63
N ILE A 107 -8.07 -3.04 -18.13
CA ILE A 107 -8.45 -4.41 -17.80
C ILE A 107 -8.03 -5.33 -18.96
N LEU A 108 -7.10 -6.27 -18.70
CA LEU A 108 -6.74 -7.37 -19.59
C LEU A 108 -8.03 -8.02 -20.12
N GLY A 109 -8.39 -7.71 -21.37
CA GLY A 109 -9.58 -8.24 -22.05
C GLY A 109 -10.70 -7.26 -22.45
N GLN A 110 -10.77 -6.02 -21.93
CA GLN A 110 -11.82 -5.06 -22.34
C GLN A 110 -11.44 -4.17 -23.53
N ILE A 111 -10.16 -4.05 -23.86
CA ILE A 111 -9.66 -3.21 -24.96
C ILE A 111 -10.20 -3.69 -26.32
N GLY A 112 -10.22 -5.01 -26.56
CA GLY A 112 -10.69 -5.56 -27.83
C GLY A 112 -12.12 -5.13 -28.15
N LYS A 113 -13.02 -5.23 -27.15
CA LYS A 113 -14.43 -4.85 -27.29
C LYS A 113 -14.65 -3.34 -27.41
N ALA A 114 -13.78 -2.53 -26.80
CA ALA A 114 -13.86 -1.07 -26.88
C ALA A 114 -13.43 -0.55 -28.27
N VAL A 115 -12.39 -1.16 -28.85
CA VAL A 115 -11.90 -0.84 -30.20
C VAL A 115 -12.90 -1.27 -31.27
N GLU A 116 -13.50 -2.45 -31.12
CA GLU A 116 -14.50 -2.98 -32.04
C GLU A 116 -15.76 -2.10 -32.08
N LYS A 117 -16.29 -1.70 -30.91
CA LYS A 117 -17.43 -0.76 -30.81
C LYS A 117 -17.12 0.65 -31.29
N ALA A 118 -15.89 1.12 -31.15
CA ALA A 118 -15.50 2.44 -31.65
C ALA A 118 -15.43 2.48 -33.19
N GLY A 119 -15.06 1.37 -33.82
CA GLY A 119 -15.05 1.23 -35.27
C GLY A 119 -16.45 1.26 -35.89
N GLU A 120 -17.45 0.72 -35.20
CA GLU A 120 -18.85 0.72 -35.67
C GLU A 120 -19.53 2.10 -35.60
N ALA A 121 -19.04 2.99 -34.74
CA ALA A 121 -19.66 4.30 -34.47
C ALA A 121 -19.15 5.45 -35.37
N ALA A 122 -18.03 5.27 -36.07
CA ALA A 122 -17.39 6.33 -36.85
C ALA A 122 -17.69 6.17 -38.35
N GLY A 123 -18.85 6.70 -38.80
CA GLY A 123 -19.12 6.95 -40.21
C GLY A 123 -18.29 8.13 -40.71
N ALA A 124 -17.41 7.89 -41.68
CA ALA A 124 -16.42 8.85 -42.17
C ALA A 124 -16.95 9.68 -43.36
N GLU A 125 -16.65 10.99 -43.41
CA GLU A 125 -16.29 11.70 -44.65
C GLU A 125 -15.35 12.89 -44.37
N ASN A 126 -14.24 12.96 -45.13
CA ASN A 126 -13.25 14.04 -45.32
C ASN A 126 -12.12 14.27 -44.28
N TYR A 127 -10.98 13.64 -44.60
CA TYR A 127 -9.56 13.89 -44.25
C TYR A 127 -9.19 14.71 -42.98
N PRO A 128 -8.23 14.23 -42.16
CA PRO A 128 -7.08 13.48 -42.66
C PRO A 128 -6.94 12.10 -42.04
N ASP A 129 -7.52 11.10 -42.71
CA ASP A 129 -7.28 9.69 -42.40
C ASP A 129 -5.78 9.37 -42.38
N GLN A 130 -4.93 10.05 -43.15
CA GLN A 130 -3.48 9.80 -43.13
C GLN A 130 -2.76 10.29 -41.86
N LEU A 131 -3.09 11.47 -41.32
CA LEU A 131 -2.50 11.97 -40.08
C LEU A 131 -3.11 11.29 -38.85
N LEU A 132 -4.42 11.04 -38.87
CA LEU A 132 -5.09 10.29 -37.82
C LEU A 132 -4.59 8.84 -37.76
N ASN A 133 -4.41 8.17 -38.92
CA ASN A 133 -3.88 6.81 -38.95
C ASN A 133 -2.44 6.73 -38.46
N LEU A 134 -1.59 7.73 -38.72
CA LEU A 134 -0.21 7.73 -38.22
C LEU A 134 -0.14 7.96 -36.71
N PHE A 135 -0.85 8.98 -36.19
CA PHE A 135 -0.90 9.28 -34.76
C PHE A 135 -1.64 8.21 -33.93
N GLN A 136 -2.69 7.59 -34.47
CA GLN A 136 -3.39 6.48 -33.82
C GLN A 136 -2.59 5.19 -33.91
N ARG A 137 -1.94 4.86 -35.05
CA ARG A 137 -1.16 3.63 -35.17
C ARG A 137 0.05 3.62 -34.25
N GLU A 138 0.81 4.71 -34.15
CA GLU A 138 1.99 4.75 -33.28
C GLU A 138 1.58 4.59 -31.80
N ARG A 139 0.58 5.35 -31.33
CA ARG A 139 0.06 5.25 -29.95
C ARG A 139 -0.61 3.91 -29.66
N LEU A 140 -1.44 3.39 -30.57
CA LEU A 140 -2.10 2.08 -30.39
C LEU A 140 -1.10 0.93 -30.46
N ARG A 141 -0.06 1.04 -31.29
CA ARG A 141 0.98 0.01 -31.40
C ARG A 141 1.86 -0.02 -30.15
N VAL A 142 2.37 1.12 -29.72
CA VAL A 142 3.16 1.21 -28.47
C VAL A 142 2.33 0.72 -27.28
N TYR A 143 1.07 1.14 -27.18
CA TYR A 143 0.15 0.70 -26.14
C TYR A 143 -0.19 -0.80 -26.21
N ARG A 144 -0.41 -1.34 -27.42
CA ARG A 144 -0.67 -2.78 -27.62
C ARG A 144 0.56 -3.62 -27.25
N GLU A 145 1.75 -3.18 -27.63
CA GLU A 145 3.02 -3.83 -27.29
C GLU A 145 3.26 -3.79 -25.77
N GLN A 146 2.94 -2.67 -25.10
CA GLN A 146 3.03 -2.54 -23.63
C GLN A 146 2.05 -3.47 -22.92
N VAL A 147 0.79 -3.50 -23.36
CA VAL A 147 -0.22 -4.41 -22.81
C VAL A 147 0.26 -5.84 -22.96
N GLN A 148 0.65 -6.27 -24.17
CA GLN A 148 1.15 -7.62 -24.42
C GLN A 148 2.35 -7.99 -23.55
N SER A 149 3.30 -7.06 -23.33
CA SER A 149 4.43 -7.29 -22.42
C SER A 149 3.97 -7.54 -20.98
N LEU A 150 2.95 -6.81 -20.52
CA LEU A 150 2.41 -6.96 -19.17
C LEU A 150 1.57 -8.24 -19.03
N GLU A 151 0.82 -8.63 -20.06
CA GLU A 151 0.09 -9.91 -20.07
C GLU A 151 1.07 -11.10 -20.03
N GLN A 152 2.17 -10.99 -20.77
CA GLN A 152 3.23 -11.99 -20.78
C GLN A 152 3.90 -12.07 -19.40
N PHE A 153 4.27 -10.92 -18.81
CA PHE A 153 4.83 -10.86 -17.46
C PHE A 153 3.89 -11.51 -16.44
N HIS A 154 2.61 -11.14 -16.44
CA HIS A 154 1.61 -11.72 -15.52
C HIS A 154 1.54 -13.24 -15.68
N THR A 155 1.49 -13.72 -16.93
CA THR A 155 1.44 -15.16 -17.24
C THR A 155 2.68 -15.89 -16.71
N ASP A 156 3.86 -15.32 -16.90
CA ASP A 156 5.11 -15.93 -16.47
C ASP A 156 5.28 -15.87 -14.96
N LEU A 157 4.92 -14.76 -14.33
CA LEU A 157 4.85 -14.63 -12.87
C LEU A 157 3.88 -15.66 -12.26
N ALA A 158 2.70 -15.83 -12.85
CA ALA A 158 1.72 -16.82 -12.38
C ALA A 158 2.24 -18.25 -12.48
N LYS A 159 2.94 -18.59 -13.57
CA LYS A 159 3.61 -19.91 -13.71
C LYS A 159 4.67 -20.12 -12.64
N VAL A 160 5.54 -19.12 -12.45
CA VAL A 160 6.62 -19.17 -11.45
C VAL A 160 6.03 -19.32 -10.05
N ILE A 161 5.05 -18.51 -9.66
CA ILE A 161 4.40 -18.63 -8.35
C ILE A 161 3.72 -20.00 -8.19
N ASN A 162 3.05 -20.50 -9.22
CA ASN A 162 2.43 -21.82 -9.17
C ASN A 162 3.49 -22.93 -8.97
N GLU A 163 4.60 -22.86 -9.68
CA GLU A 163 5.68 -23.85 -9.64
C GLU A 163 6.49 -23.81 -8.33
N LEU A 164 6.78 -22.61 -7.81
CA LEU A 164 7.64 -22.43 -6.64
C LEU A 164 6.87 -22.45 -5.31
N VAL A 165 5.58 -22.11 -5.32
CA VAL A 165 4.76 -21.91 -4.12
C VAL A 165 3.56 -22.86 -4.09
N THR A 166 2.66 -22.77 -5.07
CA THR A 166 1.34 -23.43 -4.98
C THR A 166 1.42 -24.95 -5.18
N SER A 167 2.24 -25.43 -6.12
CA SER A 167 2.51 -26.86 -6.36
C SER A 167 3.09 -27.54 -5.11
N GLN A 168 3.89 -26.80 -4.35
CA GLN A 168 4.49 -27.19 -3.08
C GLN A 168 3.52 -27.11 -1.89
N LYS A 169 2.23 -26.86 -2.15
CA LYS A 169 1.18 -26.64 -1.13
C LYS A 169 1.50 -25.52 -0.14
N ARG A 170 2.28 -24.52 -0.57
CA ARG A 170 2.59 -23.31 0.21
C ARG A 170 1.69 -22.15 -0.23
N ARG A 171 1.73 -21.06 0.52
CA ARG A 171 1.10 -19.78 0.16
C ARG A 171 2.10 -18.64 0.32
N MET A 172 2.01 -17.66 -0.58
CA MET A 172 2.76 -16.42 -0.50
C MET A 172 1.89 -15.37 0.19
N VAL A 173 2.34 -14.83 1.31
CA VAL A 173 1.62 -13.78 2.04
C VAL A 173 2.38 -12.46 1.88
N ILE A 174 1.73 -11.47 1.29
CA ILE A 174 2.31 -10.16 0.97
C ILE A 174 1.65 -9.12 1.87
N PHE A 175 2.44 -8.50 2.73
CA PHE A 175 2.01 -7.41 3.60
C PHE A 175 2.31 -6.08 2.93
N ILE A 176 1.30 -5.24 2.83
CA ILE A 176 1.40 -3.89 2.24
C ILE A 176 0.86 -2.91 3.28
N ASP A 177 1.68 -1.97 3.70
CA ASP A 177 1.36 -0.98 4.73
C ASP A 177 1.53 0.45 4.18
N ASP A 178 0.96 1.44 4.87
CA ASP A 178 1.13 2.88 4.60
C ASP A 178 0.64 3.36 3.20
N LEU A 179 -0.24 2.62 2.51
CA LEU A 179 -0.83 3.09 1.23
C LEU A 179 -1.59 4.41 1.40
N ASP A 180 -2.19 4.64 2.57
CA ASP A 180 -2.90 5.87 2.93
C ASP A 180 -1.98 7.09 3.05
N ARG A 181 -0.66 6.90 3.02
CA ARG A 181 0.32 8.00 2.99
C ARG A 181 0.80 8.33 1.59
N CYS A 182 0.52 7.47 0.62
CA CYS A 182 0.87 7.72 -0.77
C CYS A 182 -0.01 8.82 -1.36
N LEU A 183 0.49 9.45 -2.42
CA LEU A 183 -0.36 10.27 -3.28
C LEU A 183 -1.51 9.41 -3.83
N PRO A 184 -2.73 9.96 -3.98
CA PRO A 184 -3.89 9.19 -4.42
C PRO A 184 -3.65 8.35 -5.69
N GLU A 185 -2.94 8.90 -6.67
CA GLU A 185 -2.63 8.22 -7.94
C GLU A 185 -1.74 6.99 -7.72
N GLN A 186 -0.80 7.09 -6.79
CA GLN A 186 0.12 6.00 -6.47
C GLN A 186 -0.58 4.88 -5.71
N ALA A 187 -1.42 5.24 -4.72
CA ALA A 187 -2.18 4.27 -3.95
C ALA A 187 -3.14 3.48 -4.85
N ILE A 188 -3.85 4.17 -5.76
CA ILE A 188 -4.73 3.54 -6.75
C ILE A 188 -3.93 2.60 -7.65
N GLY A 189 -2.80 3.04 -8.20
CA GLY A 189 -1.98 2.20 -9.08
C GLY A 189 -1.51 0.91 -8.40
N VAL A 190 -1.15 0.95 -7.11
CA VAL A 190 -0.81 -0.25 -6.34
C VAL A 190 -2.02 -1.16 -6.14
N LEU A 191 -3.17 -0.60 -5.77
CA LEU A 191 -4.43 -1.36 -5.59
C LEU A 191 -4.87 -2.05 -6.90
N GLU A 192 -4.69 -1.39 -8.04
CA GLU A 192 -4.97 -1.96 -9.37
C GLU A 192 -3.98 -3.07 -9.72
N ALA A 193 -2.68 -2.88 -9.48
CA ALA A 193 -1.69 -3.92 -9.72
C ALA A 193 -1.93 -5.18 -8.87
N ILE A 194 -2.36 -5.03 -7.61
CA ILE A 194 -2.78 -6.17 -6.78
C ILE A 194 -3.92 -6.92 -7.45
N LYS A 195 -4.96 -6.21 -7.89
CA LYS A 195 -6.14 -6.81 -8.50
C LYS A 195 -5.87 -7.47 -9.86
N VAL A 196 -5.03 -6.86 -10.69
CA VAL A 196 -4.86 -7.25 -12.10
C VAL A 196 -3.67 -8.19 -12.29
N LEU A 197 -2.56 -7.94 -11.61
CA LEU A 197 -1.29 -8.63 -11.85
C LEU A 197 -0.93 -9.65 -10.77
N LEU A 198 -1.61 -9.61 -9.63
CA LEU A 198 -1.31 -10.47 -8.50
C LEU A 198 -2.51 -11.27 -8.00
N ASP A 199 -3.61 -11.29 -8.75
CA ASP A 199 -4.72 -12.24 -8.57
C ASP A 199 -4.33 -13.66 -9.03
N ILE A 200 -3.28 -14.17 -8.39
CA ILE A 200 -2.62 -15.43 -8.68
C ILE A 200 -2.93 -16.41 -7.55
N ARG A 201 -3.36 -17.62 -7.90
CA ARG A 201 -3.66 -18.66 -6.91
C ARG A 201 -2.44 -18.95 -6.05
N GLY A 202 -2.61 -18.85 -4.73
CA GLY A 202 -1.56 -19.08 -3.75
C GLY A 202 -1.04 -17.79 -3.11
N CYS A 203 -1.38 -16.62 -3.66
CA CYS A 203 -1.08 -15.32 -3.08
C CYS A 203 -2.18 -14.87 -2.11
N ILE A 204 -1.77 -14.29 -0.97
CA ILE A 204 -2.64 -13.65 0.02
C ILE A 204 -2.09 -12.25 0.27
N PHE A 205 -2.94 -11.23 0.15
CA PHE A 205 -2.58 -9.84 0.41
C PHE A 205 -3.16 -9.40 1.75
N VAL A 206 -2.31 -8.80 2.59
CA VAL A 206 -2.71 -8.18 3.86
C VAL A 206 -2.41 -6.69 3.77
N LEU A 207 -3.47 -5.89 3.72
CA LEU A 207 -3.37 -4.43 3.58
C LEU A 207 -3.57 -3.75 4.94
N GLY A 208 -2.57 -2.99 5.38
CA GLY A 208 -2.66 -2.03 6.47
C GLY A 208 -2.95 -0.65 5.89
N VAL A 209 -4.19 -0.16 6.00
CA VAL A 209 -4.59 1.15 5.46
C VAL A 209 -5.58 1.86 6.36
N ASP A 210 -5.53 3.20 6.35
CA ASP A 210 -6.66 4.02 6.77
C ASP A 210 -7.69 4.11 5.64
N ARG A 211 -8.82 3.43 5.84
CA ARG A 211 -9.91 3.33 4.86
C ARG A 211 -10.43 4.71 4.44
N GLU A 212 -10.59 5.63 5.39
CA GLU A 212 -11.19 6.94 5.10
C GLU A 212 -10.25 7.80 4.24
N ILE A 213 -8.94 7.72 4.50
CA ILE A 213 -7.94 8.46 3.73
C ILE A 213 -7.87 7.94 2.29
N ILE A 214 -7.86 6.61 2.10
CA ILE A 214 -7.87 6.01 0.75
C ILE A 214 -9.16 6.38 0.00
N GLU A 215 -10.33 6.23 0.61
CA GLU A 215 -11.62 6.60 -0.01
C GLU A 215 -11.68 8.09 -0.36
N HIS A 216 -11.09 8.96 0.48
CA HIS A 216 -10.97 10.38 0.19
C HIS A 216 -10.03 10.66 -0.98
N GLY A 217 -8.85 10.03 -1.01
CA GLY A 217 -7.90 10.16 -2.12
C GLY A 217 -8.51 9.77 -3.46
N ILE A 218 -9.22 8.64 -3.49
CA ILE A 218 -9.99 8.17 -4.65
C ILE A 218 -10.98 9.26 -5.09
N ARG A 219 -11.75 9.83 -4.16
CA ARG A 219 -12.73 10.88 -4.47
C ARG A 219 -12.09 12.13 -5.09
N VAL A 220 -10.96 12.60 -4.56
CA VAL A 220 -10.25 13.77 -5.10
C VAL A 220 -9.83 13.50 -6.54
N ARG A 221 -9.21 12.34 -6.80
CA ARG A 221 -8.76 11.97 -8.14
C ARG A 221 -9.90 11.92 -9.16
N TYR A 222 -11.02 11.31 -8.81
CA TYR A 222 -12.18 11.21 -9.71
C TYR A 222 -12.88 12.55 -9.95
N LYS A 223 -12.90 13.45 -8.95
CA LYS A 223 -13.42 14.82 -9.13
C LYS A 223 -12.57 15.63 -10.09
N GLU A 224 -11.24 15.55 -9.98
CA GLU A 224 -10.33 16.22 -10.92
C GLU A 224 -10.57 15.75 -12.36
N PHE A 225 -10.80 14.45 -12.55
CA PHE A 225 -11.18 13.91 -13.85
C PHE A 225 -12.50 14.50 -14.38
N ALA A 226 -13.58 14.51 -13.57
CA ALA A 226 -14.87 15.04 -14.04
C ALA A 226 -14.83 16.55 -14.34
N LEU A 227 -14.05 17.31 -13.57
CA LEU A 227 -13.86 18.75 -13.80
C LEU A 227 -13.04 19.04 -15.06
N ALA A 228 -11.97 18.26 -15.30
CA ALA A 228 -11.17 18.37 -16.52
C ALA A 228 -11.98 18.07 -17.79
N GLU A 229 -13.04 17.26 -17.67
CA GLU A 229 -13.84 16.78 -18.81
C GLU A 229 -15.23 17.40 -18.91
N GLY A 230 -15.53 18.43 -18.12
CA GLY A 230 -16.82 19.11 -18.17
C GLY A 230 -18.03 18.23 -17.85
N HIS A 231 -17.84 17.12 -17.13
CA HIS A 231 -18.90 16.17 -16.80
C HIS A 231 -19.63 16.58 -15.51
N SER A 232 -20.93 16.86 -15.61
CA SER A 232 -21.78 17.30 -14.48
C SER A 232 -22.72 16.20 -13.93
N GLY A 233 -22.49 14.93 -14.30
CA GLY A 233 -23.37 13.81 -13.93
C GLY A 233 -23.04 13.17 -12.57
N PRO A 234 -24.02 12.50 -11.91
CA PRO A 234 -23.75 11.69 -10.72
C PRO A 234 -22.82 10.51 -11.06
N PHE A 235 -21.82 10.29 -10.21
CA PHE A 235 -20.75 9.32 -10.45
C PHE A 235 -21.23 7.86 -10.38
N PRO A 236 -20.73 6.95 -11.26
CA PRO A 236 -21.25 5.59 -11.41
C PRO A 236 -20.71 4.55 -10.41
N VAL A 237 -19.89 4.94 -9.43
CA VAL A 237 -19.38 4.02 -8.39
C VAL A 237 -19.61 4.69 -7.04
N ALA A 238 -20.40 4.07 -6.16
CA ALA A 238 -20.48 4.55 -4.79
C ALA A 238 -19.08 4.39 -4.20
N GLU A 239 -18.56 5.44 -3.58
CA GLU A 239 -17.15 5.62 -3.23
C GLU A 239 -16.61 4.52 -2.30
N ARG A 240 -17.52 3.83 -1.61
CA ARG A 240 -17.24 2.70 -0.70
C ARG A 240 -16.96 1.39 -1.43
N ASP A 241 -17.39 1.27 -2.69
CA ASP A 241 -17.35 0.03 -3.46
C ASP A 241 -15.95 -0.28 -4.00
N TYR A 242 -15.02 0.70 -4.04
CA TYR A 242 -13.71 0.48 -4.67
C TYR A 242 -12.86 -0.51 -3.86
N LEU A 243 -12.67 -0.24 -2.56
CA LEU A 243 -11.95 -1.16 -1.69
C LEU A 243 -12.70 -2.47 -1.50
N GLU A 244 -14.03 -2.47 -1.54
CA GLU A 244 -14.84 -3.70 -1.46
C GLU A 244 -14.63 -4.64 -2.67
N LYS A 245 -14.25 -4.12 -3.83
CA LYS A 245 -13.89 -4.92 -5.02
C LYS A 245 -12.49 -5.55 -4.94
N ILE A 246 -11.65 -5.13 -3.99
CA ILE A 246 -10.25 -5.54 -3.88
C ILE A 246 -10.03 -6.34 -2.59
N VAL A 247 -10.60 -5.86 -1.49
CA VAL A 247 -10.48 -6.43 -0.15
C VAL A 247 -11.66 -7.36 0.11
N GLN A 248 -11.40 -8.67 0.06
CA GLN A 248 -12.43 -9.69 0.27
C GLN A 248 -12.83 -9.79 1.76
N ILE A 249 -11.89 -9.55 2.67
CA ILE A 249 -12.09 -9.66 4.11
C ILE A 249 -11.63 -8.36 4.78
N PRO A 250 -12.53 -7.39 5.04
CA PRO A 250 -12.19 -6.20 5.81
C PRO A 250 -12.10 -6.54 7.30
N PHE A 251 -11.05 -6.04 7.96
CA PHE A 251 -10.88 -6.17 9.41
C PHE A 251 -10.47 -4.83 10.02
N SER A 252 -11.29 -4.31 10.93
CA SER A 252 -10.99 -3.08 11.66
C SER A 252 -10.30 -3.39 12.99
N LEU A 253 -9.17 -2.76 13.25
CA LEU A 253 -8.46 -2.92 14.51
C LEU A 253 -9.31 -2.36 15.66
N PRO A 254 -9.55 -3.14 16.73
CA PRO A 254 -10.27 -2.64 17.89
C PRO A 254 -9.44 -1.58 18.64
N PRO A 255 -10.09 -0.66 19.37
CA PRO A 255 -9.38 0.29 20.21
C PRO A 255 -8.54 -0.43 21.27
N LEU A 256 -7.45 0.21 21.71
CA LEU A 256 -6.54 -0.36 22.68
C LEU A 256 -7.25 -0.66 24.01
N ALA A 257 -7.17 -1.91 24.46
CA ALA A 257 -7.81 -2.33 25.70
C ALA A 257 -7.14 -1.68 26.93
N PRO A 258 -7.90 -1.30 27.98
CA PRO A 258 -7.35 -0.65 29.17
C PRO A 258 -6.23 -1.46 29.84
N HIS A 259 -6.38 -2.78 29.97
CA HIS A 259 -5.36 -3.65 30.58
C HIS A 259 -4.03 -3.63 29.82
N ALA A 260 -4.05 -3.42 28.49
CA ALA A 260 -2.84 -3.30 27.69
C ALA A 260 -2.11 -1.98 27.97
N ILE A 261 -2.86 -0.90 28.23
CA ILE A 261 -2.30 0.40 28.68
C ILE A 261 -1.68 0.24 30.07
N THR A 262 -2.41 -0.36 31.02
CA THR A 262 -1.91 -0.64 32.36
C THR A 262 -0.62 -1.46 32.31
N SER A 263 -0.61 -2.56 31.56
CA SER A 263 0.57 -3.41 31.37
C SER A 263 1.74 -2.66 30.75
N PHE A 264 1.48 -1.80 29.76
CA PHE A 264 2.51 -0.95 29.16
C PHE A 264 3.13 0.00 30.19
N LEU A 265 2.31 0.66 31.02
CA LEU A 265 2.75 1.61 32.04
C LEU A 265 3.50 0.91 33.17
N GLN A 266 2.98 -0.21 33.69
CA GLN A 266 3.63 -1.01 34.73
C GLN A 266 5.03 -1.50 34.31
N ARG A 267 5.23 -1.82 33.01
CA ARG A 267 6.56 -2.18 32.50
C ARG A 267 7.52 -0.99 32.35
N ARG A 268 7.00 0.23 32.20
CA ARG A 268 7.81 1.41 31.85
C ARG A 268 8.07 2.35 33.03
N LEU A 269 7.15 2.45 33.97
CA LEU A 269 7.25 3.30 35.17
C LEU A 269 8.41 2.92 36.12
N PRO A 270 8.80 1.63 36.28
CA PRO A 270 9.95 1.29 37.12
C PRO A 270 11.27 1.90 36.65
N ALA A 271 11.40 2.18 35.35
CA ALA A 271 12.58 2.85 34.78
C ALA A 271 12.56 4.37 34.97
N VAL A 272 11.50 4.94 35.55
CA VAL A 272 11.40 6.37 35.87
C VAL A 272 11.94 6.58 37.29
N THR A 273 13.03 7.33 37.38
CA THR A 273 13.69 7.67 38.66
C THR A 273 12.91 8.74 39.42
N GLY A 274 12.98 8.71 40.75
CA GLY A 274 12.33 9.71 41.60
C GLY A 274 10.82 9.52 41.79
N LEU A 275 10.33 8.30 41.59
CA LEU A 275 8.95 7.88 41.91
C LEU A 275 8.99 6.68 42.86
N ASN A 276 8.16 6.71 43.91
CA ASN A 276 7.90 5.56 44.77
C ASN A 276 6.84 4.61 44.12
N ASP A 277 6.64 3.43 44.70
CA ASP A 277 5.73 2.43 44.12
C ASP A 277 4.26 2.85 44.16
N GLU A 278 3.86 3.63 45.17
CA GLU A 278 2.50 4.17 45.27
C GLU A 278 2.21 5.19 44.15
N GLU A 279 3.13 6.13 43.92
CA GLU A 279 3.06 7.11 42.83
C GLU A 279 3.00 6.41 41.47
N ARG A 280 3.81 5.36 41.27
CA ARG A 280 3.78 4.58 40.02
C ARG A 280 2.40 3.96 39.79
N ASN A 281 1.81 3.35 40.82
CA ASN A 281 0.49 2.75 40.70
C ASN A 281 -0.60 3.80 40.44
N GLN A 282 -0.56 4.93 41.14
CA GLN A 282 -1.48 6.05 40.92
C GLN A 282 -1.37 6.62 39.50
N ILE A 283 -0.15 6.86 39.01
CA ILE A 283 0.10 7.35 37.64
C ILE A 283 -0.39 6.34 36.61
N ALA A 284 -0.12 5.05 36.83
CA ALA A 284 -0.56 3.98 35.93
C ALA A 284 -2.09 3.94 35.81
N ALA A 285 -2.80 3.99 36.93
CA ALA A 285 -4.26 4.02 36.97
C ALA A 285 -4.80 5.29 36.28
N LEU A 286 -4.25 6.45 36.63
CA LEU A 286 -4.68 7.74 36.09
C LEU A 286 -4.52 7.83 34.58
N MET A 287 -3.36 7.44 34.07
CA MET A 287 -3.07 7.43 32.64
C MET A 287 -3.88 6.34 31.90
N THR A 288 -4.13 5.19 32.52
CA THR A 288 -5.00 4.16 31.93
C THR A 288 -6.41 4.68 31.70
N THR A 289 -6.95 5.42 32.67
CA THR A 289 -8.32 5.95 32.60
C THR A 289 -8.43 7.16 31.67
N GLY A 290 -7.46 8.08 31.72
CA GLY A 290 -7.58 9.37 31.03
C GLY A 290 -6.98 9.45 29.62
N LEU A 291 -6.13 8.50 29.21
CA LEU A 291 -5.53 8.51 27.88
C LEU A 291 -6.49 7.95 26.82
N LEU A 292 -6.40 8.55 25.62
CA LEU A 292 -7.04 8.00 24.42
C LEU A 292 -6.55 6.57 24.15
N ARG A 293 -7.48 5.69 23.76
CA ARG A 293 -7.24 4.25 23.48
C ARG A 293 -6.53 4.00 22.15
N ASN A 294 -5.41 4.69 21.93
CA ASN A 294 -4.55 4.60 20.75
C ASN A 294 -3.09 4.34 21.20
N PRO A 295 -2.42 3.28 20.72
CA PRO A 295 -1.06 2.92 21.14
C PRO A 295 -0.03 4.05 20.95
N ARG A 296 -0.11 4.78 19.83
CA ARG A 296 0.81 5.88 19.50
C ARG A 296 0.62 7.04 20.48
N LYS A 297 -0.64 7.38 20.82
CA LYS A 297 -0.96 8.42 21.80
C LYS A 297 -0.49 8.03 23.20
N VAL A 298 -0.74 6.80 23.65
CA VAL A 298 -0.30 6.30 24.96
C VAL A 298 1.22 6.39 25.11
N LYS A 299 1.98 5.88 24.14
CA LYS A 299 3.45 5.96 24.14
C LYS A 299 3.93 7.41 24.16
N ARG A 300 3.31 8.28 23.35
CA ARG A 300 3.65 9.70 23.28
C ARG A 300 3.40 10.41 24.61
N SER A 301 2.24 10.22 25.22
CA SER A 301 1.90 10.84 26.51
C SER A 301 2.83 10.36 27.62
N PHE A 302 3.13 9.06 27.69
CA PHE A 302 4.12 8.56 28.65
C PHE A 302 5.49 9.22 28.48
N ASN A 303 5.96 9.37 27.24
CA ASN A 303 7.23 10.03 26.96
C ASN A 303 7.22 11.52 27.33
N ILE A 304 6.13 12.24 27.05
CA ILE A 304 5.95 13.64 27.45
C ILE A 304 5.98 13.77 28.97
N PHE A 305 5.24 12.92 29.69
CA PHE A 305 5.25 12.91 31.15
C PHE A 305 6.65 12.69 31.72
N ARG A 306 7.36 11.67 31.21
CA ARG A 306 8.73 11.38 31.62
C ARG A 306 9.67 12.56 31.36
N LEU A 307 9.50 13.26 30.24
CA LEU A 307 10.27 14.47 29.94
C LEU A 307 9.95 15.60 30.92
N HIS A 308 8.67 15.88 31.16
CA HIS A 308 8.24 16.92 32.11
C HIS A 308 8.78 16.65 33.53
N LEU A 309 8.70 15.41 34.00
CA LEU A 309 9.22 15.03 35.32
C LEU A 309 10.75 15.25 35.39
N ARG A 310 11.50 14.88 34.35
CA ARG A 310 12.95 15.10 34.31
C ARG A 310 13.30 16.59 34.31
N LEU A 311 12.58 17.40 33.53
CA LEU A 311 12.80 18.85 33.47
C LEU A 311 12.48 19.51 34.81
N ASP A 312 11.37 19.13 35.46
CA ASP A 312 10.97 19.64 36.77
C ASP A 312 12.06 19.37 37.82
N ARG A 313 12.56 18.13 37.88
CA ARG A 313 13.63 17.74 38.81
C ARG A 313 14.98 18.40 38.49
N ALA A 314 15.32 18.55 37.21
CA ALA A 314 16.54 19.24 36.79
C ALA A 314 16.54 20.74 37.15
N GLN A 315 15.35 21.36 37.25
CA GLN A 315 15.17 22.74 37.69
C GLN A 315 15.09 22.86 39.23
N GLY A 316 15.31 21.79 39.98
CA GLY A 316 15.19 21.77 41.44
C GLY A 316 13.76 21.88 41.95
N ARG A 317 12.74 21.69 41.09
CA ARG A 317 11.33 21.72 41.48
C ARG A 317 10.87 20.36 42.00
N THR A 318 9.89 20.40 42.90
CA THR A 318 9.30 19.24 43.57
C THR A 318 7.82 19.05 43.23
N THR A 319 7.44 19.36 41.99
CA THR A 319 6.04 19.21 41.56
C THR A 319 5.59 17.76 41.73
N PRO A 320 4.40 17.49 42.31
CA PRO A 320 3.89 16.14 42.46
C PRO A 320 3.77 15.41 41.12
N ALA A 321 4.29 14.18 41.06
CA ALA A 321 4.30 13.43 39.80
C ALA A 321 2.89 13.12 39.28
N GLY A 322 1.93 12.89 40.18
CA GLY A 322 0.52 12.73 39.82
C GLY A 322 -0.07 13.98 39.15
N LEU A 323 0.31 15.19 39.58
CA LEU A 323 -0.12 16.44 38.94
C LEU A 323 0.46 16.58 37.54
N LEU A 324 1.75 16.27 37.36
CA LEU A 324 2.38 16.25 36.04
C LEU A 324 1.72 15.22 35.11
N ALA A 325 1.39 14.03 35.62
CA ALA A 325 0.68 13.00 34.87
C ALA A 325 -0.72 13.48 34.45
N LYS A 326 -1.49 14.09 35.36
CA LYS A 326 -2.80 14.72 35.07
C LYS A 326 -2.68 15.74 33.96
N LEU A 327 -1.76 16.69 34.09
CA LEU A 327 -1.55 17.73 33.08
C LEU A 327 -1.16 17.15 31.73
N THR A 328 -0.31 16.12 31.68
CA THR A 328 0.05 15.44 30.42
C THR A 328 -1.14 14.71 29.79
N VAL A 329 -1.99 14.08 30.60
CA VAL A 329 -3.24 13.46 30.13
C VAL A 329 -4.17 14.52 29.55
N ILE A 330 -4.42 15.61 30.27
CA ILE A 330 -5.28 16.72 29.80
C ILE A 330 -4.71 17.31 28.50
N GLN A 331 -3.40 17.57 28.44
CA GLN A 331 -2.73 18.07 27.24
C GLN A 331 -2.92 17.17 26.02
N THR A 332 -2.92 15.85 26.20
CA THR A 332 -3.02 14.90 25.09
C THR A 332 -4.48 14.66 24.67
N SER A 333 -5.36 14.43 25.65
CA SER A 333 -6.74 14.01 25.43
C SER A 333 -7.69 15.20 25.25
N PHE A 334 -7.37 16.36 25.84
CA PHE A 334 -8.21 17.57 25.87
C PHE A 334 -7.39 18.86 25.63
N PRO A 335 -6.83 19.07 24.42
CA PRO A 335 -5.95 20.20 24.13
C PRO A 335 -6.57 21.58 24.44
N ASP A 336 -7.85 21.77 24.11
CA ASP A 336 -8.56 23.03 24.35
C ASP A 336 -8.71 23.33 25.85
N LEU A 337 -8.95 22.30 26.66
CA LEU A 337 -9.02 22.42 28.11
C LEU A 337 -7.64 22.76 28.68
N TYR A 338 -6.58 22.12 28.17
CA TYR A 338 -5.21 22.44 28.56
C TYR A 338 -4.86 23.91 28.27
N GLU A 339 -5.24 24.43 27.11
CA GLU A 339 -5.00 25.83 26.75
C GLU A 339 -5.75 26.79 27.70
N ARG A 340 -6.98 26.47 28.06
CA ARG A 340 -7.76 27.24 29.05
C ARG A 340 -7.13 27.21 30.44
N ILE A 341 -6.63 26.05 30.88
CA ILE A 341 -5.91 25.92 32.15
C ILE A 341 -4.60 26.73 32.13
N ALA A 342 -3.88 26.74 31.00
CA ALA A 342 -2.68 27.53 30.84
C ALA A 342 -2.95 29.04 30.92
N LYS A 343 -4.07 29.51 30.36
CA LYS A 343 -4.53 30.91 30.44
C LYS A 343 -5.06 31.27 31.82
N ASN A 344 -5.72 30.33 32.51
CA ASN A 344 -6.26 30.54 33.84
C ASN A 344 -6.00 29.31 34.75
N PRO A 345 -4.89 29.29 35.51
CA PRO A 345 -4.52 28.17 36.37
C PRO A 345 -5.54 27.84 37.47
N THR A 346 -6.41 28.79 37.86
CA THR A 346 -7.46 28.53 38.86
C THR A 346 -8.52 27.54 38.36
N LEU A 347 -8.65 27.39 37.03
CA LEU A 347 -9.55 26.44 36.39
C LEU A 347 -9.20 24.98 36.71
N LEU A 348 -7.92 24.67 36.97
CA LEU A 348 -7.54 23.32 37.35
C LEU A 348 -8.14 22.94 38.70
N LYS A 349 -8.14 23.88 39.66
CA LYS A 349 -8.73 23.67 41.00
C LYS A 349 -10.24 23.48 40.93
N SER A 350 -10.94 24.21 40.05
CA SER A 350 -12.39 24.04 39.89
C SER A 350 -12.74 22.71 39.22
N VAL A 351 -11.92 22.22 38.28
CA VAL A 351 -12.12 20.89 37.66
C VAL A 351 -11.84 19.77 38.66
N GLU A 352 -10.81 19.91 39.50
CA GLU A 352 -10.51 18.91 40.54
C GLU A 352 -11.55 18.90 41.67
N ALA A 353 -12.28 19.99 41.91
CA ALA A 353 -13.32 20.05 42.93
C ALA A 353 -14.66 19.39 42.50
N ILE A 354 -14.81 19.05 41.22
CA ILE A 354 -16.02 18.42 40.65
C ILE A 354 -15.89 16.88 40.61
N ALA A 355 -14.67 16.35 40.71
CA ALA A 355 -14.35 14.93 40.74
C ALA A 355 -14.17 14.42 42.17
#